data_AF-A0A017HUK6-F1
#
_entry.id   AF-A0A017HUK6-F1
#
_cell.length_a   1.000
_cell.length_b   1.000
_cell.length_c   1.000
_cell.angle_alpha   90.00
_cell.angle_beta   90.00
_cell.angle_gamma   90.00
#
_symmetry.space_group_name_H-M   'P 1'
#
loop_
_entity.id
_entity.type
_entity.pdbx_description
1 polymer ?
#
loop_
_entity_poly.entity_id
_entity_poly.type
_entity_poly.pdbx_seq_one_letter_code
_entity_poly.pdbx_strand_id
1 'polypeptide(L)'
;MHIGFAFDSAALADDQLPKLEQLCRVMKGSPINLFRIVGYTDAAGSEDYNEQLSFLRAQEVRRYLVSTCGLSPDRLEAVGLGERFLIDPSNPDAAENRRVEFQALS
;
A
#
# COMPACT_ATOMS: atom_id res chain seq x y z
N MET A 1 10.60 -0.06 1.87
CA MET A 1 9.68 0.01 3.03
C MET A 1 8.30 -0.37 2.53
N HIS A 2 7.53 -1.15 3.31
CA HIS A 2 6.15 -1.51 2.97
C HIS A 2 5.24 -1.41 4.20
N ILE A 3 3.93 -1.34 3.95
CA ILE A 3 2.85 -1.44 4.95
C ILE A 3 2.20 -2.82 4.79
N GLY A 4 2.17 -3.61 5.87
CA GLY A 4 1.59 -4.96 5.84
C GLY A 4 0.08 -4.97 6.09
N PHE A 5 -0.60 -5.99 5.60
CA PHE A 5 -2.05 -6.17 5.79
C PHE A 5 -2.40 -7.58 6.30
N ALA A 6 -3.46 -7.65 7.10
CA ALA A 6 -4.07 -8.90 7.49
C ALA A 6 -4.69 -9.63 6.29
N PHE A 7 -4.88 -10.94 6.46
CA PHE A 7 -5.58 -11.76 5.47
C PHE A 7 -6.98 -11.17 5.19
N ASP A 8 -7.34 -11.13 3.92
CA ASP A 8 -8.66 -10.68 3.45
C ASP A 8 -9.10 -9.29 3.93
N SER A 9 -8.14 -8.40 4.20
CA SER A 9 -8.42 -7.09 4.78
C SER A 9 -7.69 -5.95 4.08
N ALA A 10 -8.38 -4.81 3.99
CA ALA A 10 -7.84 -3.52 3.62
C ALA A 10 -7.71 -2.56 4.81
N ALA A 11 -8.02 -3.00 6.03
CA ALA A 11 -7.89 -2.18 7.22
C ALA A 11 -6.42 -2.00 7.62
N LEU A 12 -6.04 -0.77 7.97
CA LEU A 12 -4.74 -0.48 8.56
C LEU A 12 -4.71 -0.98 9.99
N ALA A 13 -3.73 -1.83 10.30
CA ALA A 13 -3.49 -2.30 11.66
C ALA A 13 -2.70 -1.26 12.47
N ASP A 14 -2.96 -1.21 13.77
CA ASP A 14 -2.33 -0.25 14.69
C ASP A 14 -0.80 -0.35 14.69
N ASP A 15 -0.27 -1.56 14.49
CA ASP A 15 1.16 -1.83 14.42
C ASP A 15 1.85 -1.23 13.17
N GLN A 16 1.07 -0.85 12.14
CA GLN A 16 1.58 -0.16 10.96
C GLN A 16 1.56 1.37 11.10
N LEU A 17 0.84 1.93 12.08
CA LEU A 17 0.72 3.38 12.27
C LEU A 17 2.08 4.08 12.44
N PRO A 18 3.05 3.56 13.22
CA PRO A 18 4.37 4.19 13.34
C PRO A 18 5.12 4.28 12.01
N LYS A 19 4.98 3.28 11.13
CA LYS A 19 5.58 3.31 9.78
C LYS A 19 4.91 4.35 8.90
N LEU A 20 3.57 4.44 8.96
CA LEU A 20 2.82 5.46 8.23
C LEU A 20 3.18 6.87 8.68
N GLU A 21 3.33 7.12 9.97
CA GLU A 21 3.78 8.41 10.51
C GLU A 21 5.20 8.78 10.02
N GLN A 22 6.09 7.79 9.92
CA GLN A 22 7.41 8.00 9.32
C GLN A 22 7.30 8.41 7.84
N LEU A 23 6.49 7.71 7.06
CA LEU A 23 6.23 8.06 5.65
C LEU A 23 5.67 9.48 5.53
N CYS A 24 4.74 9.87 6.40
CA CYS A 24 4.18 11.21 6.40
C CYS A 24 5.25 12.29 6.57
N ARG A 25 6.19 12.11 7.50
CA ARG A 25 7.30 13.04 7.70
C ARG A 25 8.20 13.12 6.46
N VAL A 26 8.55 11.98 5.87
CA VAL A 26 9.41 11.89 4.69
C VAL A 26 8.75 12.55 3.47
N MET A 27 7.50 12.22 3.18
CA MET A 27 6.81 12.70 1.98
C MET A 27 6.49 14.21 2.05
N LYS A 28 6.20 14.74 3.25
CA LYS A 28 6.01 16.19 3.46
C LYS A 28 7.26 17.01 3.14
N GLY A 29 8.43 16.53 3.58
CA GLY A 29 9.70 17.21 3.34
C GLY A 29 10.30 16.95 1.96
N SER A 30 9.67 16.08 1.16
CA SER A 30 10.20 15.66 -0.13
C SER A 30 9.77 16.61 -1.26
N PRO A 31 10.69 16.97 -2.19
CA PRO A 31 10.36 17.73 -3.39
C PRO A 31 9.65 16.91 -4.48
N ILE A 32 9.43 15.61 -4.26
CA ILE A 32 8.79 14.72 -5.24
C ILE A 32 7.33 15.12 -5.45
N ASN A 33 6.94 15.35 -6.70
CA ASN A 33 5.60 15.83 -7.03
C ASN A 33 4.55 14.73 -6.92
N LEU A 34 4.89 13.49 -7.28
CA LEU A 34 3.94 12.39 -7.34
C LEU A 34 4.52 11.13 -6.69
N PHE A 35 3.74 10.52 -5.81
CA PHE A 35 4.01 9.22 -5.23
C PHE A 35 2.93 8.24 -5.65
N ARG A 36 3.35 7.11 -6.19
CA ARG A 36 2.46 5.99 -6.47
C ARG A 36 2.47 5.02 -5.29
N ILE A 37 1.28 4.72 -4.80
CA ILE A 37 0.97 3.79 -3.72
C ILE A 37 0.48 2.51 -4.36
N VAL A 38 1.26 1.44 -4.29
CA VAL A 38 0.99 0.19 -5.01
C VAL A 38 0.61 -0.88 -4.00
N GLY A 39 -0.59 -1.43 -4.12
CA GLY A 39 -1.05 -2.55 -3.32
C GLY A 39 -0.83 -3.89 -3.99
N TYR A 40 -0.61 -4.91 -3.16
CA TYR A 40 -0.43 -6.30 -3.55
C TYR A 40 -1.21 -7.25 -2.62
N THR A 41 -1.46 -8.45 -3.10
CA THR A 41 -2.01 -9.57 -2.32
C THR A 41 -1.05 -10.76 -2.31
N ASP A 42 -1.35 -11.73 -1.46
CA ASP A 42 -0.95 -13.12 -1.67
C ASP A 42 -1.74 -13.73 -2.85
N ALA A 43 -1.40 -14.97 -3.23
CA ALA A 43 -2.07 -15.70 -4.31
C ALA A 43 -3.38 -16.40 -3.88
N ALA A 44 -3.86 -16.13 -2.68
CA ALA A 44 -5.10 -16.70 -2.19
C ALA A 44 -6.31 -15.96 -2.81
N GLY A 45 -7.20 -16.70 -3.46
CA GLY A 45 -8.42 -16.15 -4.07
C GLY A 45 -8.36 -16.10 -5.60
N SER A 46 -9.29 -15.37 -6.22
CA SER A 46 -9.29 -15.16 -7.67
C SER A 46 -8.50 -13.91 -8.03
N GLU A 47 -7.97 -13.86 -9.26
CA GLU A 47 -7.24 -12.69 -9.78
C GLU A 47 -8.08 -11.40 -9.65
N ASP A 48 -9.31 -11.38 -10.15
CA ASP A 48 -10.22 -10.22 -10.06
C ASP A 48 -10.41 -9.73 -8.61
N TYR A 49 -10.55 -10.68 -7.67
CA TYR A 49 -10.70 -10.36 -6.26
C TYR A 49 -9.42 -9.70 -5.71
N ASN A 50 -8.27 -10.28 -6.04
CA ASN A 50 -6.97 -9.79 -5.63
C ASN A 50 -6.65 -8.42 -6.22
N GLU A 51 -7.01 -8.17 -7.48
CA GLU A 51 -6.92 -6.85 -8.10
C GLU A 51 -7.73 -5.80 -7.32
N GLN A 52 -8.97 -6.11 -6.98
CA GLN A 52 -9.83 -5.20 -6.22
C GLN A 52 -9.29 -4.97 -4.79
N LEU A 53 -8.93 -6.04 -4.07
CA LEU A 53 -8.44 -5.96 -2.70
C LEU A 53 -7.12 -5.18 -2.61
N SER A 54 -6.18 -5.44 -3.52
CA SER A 54 -4.93 -4.69 -3.58
C SER A 54 -5.14 -3.19 -3.81
N PHE A 55 -6.08 -2.81 -4.69
CA PHE A 55 -6.44 -1.42 -4.91
C PHE A 55 -7.08 -0.78 -3.67
N LEU A 56 -7.96 -1.50 -2.96
CA LEU A 56 -8.55 -1.03 -1.71
C LEU A 56 -7.50 -0.76 -0.62
N ARG A 57 -6.49 -1.63 -0.49
CA ARG A 57 -5.35 -1.43 0.42
C ARG A 57 -4.57 -0.16 0.08
N ALA A 58 -4.26 0.04 -1.19
CA ALA A 58 -3.56 1.25 -1.66
C ALA A 58 -4.39 2.52 -1.41
N GLN A 59 -5.70 2.46 -1.68
CA GLN A 59 -6.62 3.55 -1.38
C GLN A 59 -6.67 3.86 0.12
N GLU A 60 -6.58 2.85 0.98
CA GLU A 60 -6.69 3.08 2.41
C GLU A 60 -5.45 3.75 3.00
N VAL A 61 -4.27 3.35 2.53
CA VAL A 61 -3.03 4.08 2.80
C VAL A 61 -3.13 5.52 2.28
N ARG A 62 -3.61 5.72 1.05
CA ARG A 62 -3.82 7.06 0.48
C ARG A 62 -4.75 7.90 1.36
N ARG A 63 -5.87 7.33 1.80
CA ARG A 63 -6.84 8.01 2.68
C ARG A 63 -6.15 8.46 3.96
N TYR A 64 -5.39 7.59 4.62
CA TYR A 64 -4.65 7.94 5.82
C TYR A 64 -3.65 9.08 5.59
N LEU A 65 -2.87 9.03 4.51
CA LEU A 65 -1.90 10.07 4.16
C LEU A 65 -2.56 11.44 3.90
N VAL A 66 -3.75 11.44 3.29
CA VAL A 66 -4.52 12.67 3.07
C VAL A 66 -5.14 13.16 4.38
N SER A 67 -5.91 12.32 5.08
CA SER A 67 -6.72 12.74 6.23
C SER A 67 -5.90 13.03 7.48
N THR A 68 -4.93 12.16 7.78
CA THR A 68 -4.16 12.21 9.03
C THR A 68 -2.91 13.05 8.84
N CYS A 69 -2.30 12.95 7.65
CA CYS A 69 -1.05 13.63 7.37
C CYS A 69 -1.24 14.91 6.55
N GLY A 70 -2.39 15.17 5.92
CA GLY A 70 -2.62 16.42 5.19
C GLY A 70 -1.76 16.53 3.92
N LEU A 71 -1.37 15.40 3.32
CA LEU A 71 -0.77 15.44 1.98
C LEU A 71 -1.84 15.79 0.95
N SER A 72 -1.45 16.61 -0.05
CA SER A 72 -2.35 16.90 -1.18
C SER A 72 -2.72 15.60 -1.90
N PRO A 73 -4.01 15.34 -2.17
CA PRO A 73 -4.45 14.16 -2.93
C PRO A 73 -3.81 14.02 -4.31
N ASP A 74 -3.44 15.14 -4.93
CA ASP A 74 -2.83 15.19 -6.27
C ASP A 74 -1.38 14.68 -6.28
N ARG A 75 -0.74 14.61 -5.10
CA ARG A 75 0.59 14.02 -4.94
C ARG A 75 0.55 12.50 -4.78
N LEU A 76 -0.63 11.88 -4.76
CA LEU A 76 -0.82 10.47 -4.39
C LEU A 76 -1.70 9.74 -5.40
N GLU A 77 -1.10 8.78 -6.11
CA GLU A 77 -1.79 7.86 -7.02
C GLU A 77 -1.89 6.48 -6.38
N ALA A 78 -3.09 5.90 -6.27
CA ALA A 78 -3.28 4.53 -5.76
C ALA A 78 -3.47 3.54 -6.90
N VAL A 79 -2.77 2.41 -6.86
CA VAL A 79 -2.81 1.35 -7.87
C VAL A 79 -2.86 -0.02 -7.19
N GLY A 80 -3.69 -0.93 -7.68
CA GLY A 80 -3.70 -2.34 -7.27
C GLY A 80 -3.05 -3.23 -8.32
N LEU A 81 -2.18 -4.14 -7.90
CA LEU A 81 -1.54 -5.12 -8.79
C LEU A 81 -1.94 -6.58 -8.49
N GLY A 82 -2.86 -6.80 -7.55
CA GLY A 82 -3.28 -8.13 -7.12
C GLY A 82 -2.11 -8.97 -6.63
N GLU A 83 -2.11 -10.24 -6.99
CA GLU A 83 -1.10 -11.23 -6.62
C GLU A 83 0.16 -11.18 -7.51
N ARG A 84 0.22 -10.23 -8.45
CA ARG A 84 1.42 -10.06 -9.28
C ARG A 84 2.58 -9.60 -8.40
N PHE A 85 3.80 -10.04 -8.76
CA PHE A 85 5.03 -9.63 -8.09
C PHE A 85 5.07 -9.99 -6.59
N LEU A 86 4.80 -11.27 -6.28
CA LEU A 86 5.00 -11.85 -4.95
C LEU A 86 6.45 -11.61 -4.47
N ILE A 87 6.60 -11.19 -3.21
CA ILE A 87 7.91 -11.11 -2.56
C ILE A 87 8.46 -12.51 -2.31
N ASP A 88 7.58 -13.42 -1.87
CA ASP A 88 7.90 -14.83 -1.69
C ASP A 88 7.09 -15.67 -2.69
N PRO A 89 7.62 -15.90 -3.91
CA PRO A 89 7.01 -16.83 -4.86
C PRO A 89 7.08 -18.29 -4.42
N SER A 90 7.95 -18.64 -3.46
CA SER A 90 8.07 -20.01 -2.96
C SER A 90 6.97 -20.35 -1.95
N ASN A 91 6.40 -19.33 -1.31
CA ASN A 91 5.20 -19.42 -0.49
C ASN A 91 4.19 -18.33 -0.90
N PRO A 92 3.38 -18.56 -1.95
CA PRO A 92 2.48 -17.55 -2.51
C PRO A 92 1.46 -16.98 -1.53
N ASP A 93 1.10 -17.74 -0.49
CA ASP A 93 0.15 -17.36 0.55
C ASP A 93 0.80 -16.64 1.74
N ALA A 94 2.11 -16.37 1.66
CA ALA A 94 2.87 -15.74 2.74
C ALA A 94 2.34 -14.34 3.07
N ALA A 95 2.34 -14.03 4.37
CA ALA A 95 1.86 -12.75 4.88
C ALA A 95 2.60 -11.53 4.34
N GLU A 96 3.88 -11.68 4.03
CA GLU A 96 4.72 -10.64 3.44
C GLU A 96 4.28 -10.22 2.03
N ASN A 97 3.54 -11.07 1.30
CA ASN A 97 3.00 -10.70 0.00
C ASN A 97 1.87 -9.66 0.14
N ARG A 98 1.09 -9.70 1.23
CA ARG A 98 -0.01 -8.78 1.53
C ARG A 98 0.50 -7.42 2.00
N ARG A 99 0.78 -6.53 1.06
CA ARG A 99 1.47 -5.28 1.36
C ARG A 99 1.07 -4.11 0.47
N VAL A 100 1.47 -2.92 0.90
CA VAL A 100 1.50 -1.71 0.09
C VAL A 100 2.92 -1.14 0.06
N GLU A 101 3.37 -0.74 -1.12
CA GLU A 101 4.67 -0.11 -1.39
C GLU A 101 4.49 1.29 -1.98
N PHE A 102 5.58 2.06 -2.02
CA PHE A 102 5.59 3.44 -2.48
C PHE A 102 6.68 3.65 -3.52
N GLN A 103 6.32 4.28 -4.63
CA GLN A 103 7.24 4.65 -5.70
C GLN A 103 7.22 6.17 -5.84
N ALA A 104 8.40 6.79 -5.74
CA ALA A 104 8.57 8.19 -6.06
C ALA A 104 8.63 8.35 -7.59
N LEU A 105 7.74 9.17 -8.14
CA LEU A 105 7.73 9.52 -9.55
C LEU A 105 8.30 10.94 -9.69
N SER A 106 9.50 11.03 -10.26
CA SER A 106 10.24 12.28 -10.51
C SER A 106 10.03 12.79 -11.91
#